data_AF-A0A816T2Q5-F1
#
_entry.id   AF-A0A816T2Q5-F1
#
_cell.length_a   1.000
_cell.length_b   1.000
_cell.length_c   1.000
_cell.angle_alpha   90.00
_cell.angle_beta   90.00
_cell.angle_gamma   90.00
#
_symmetry.space_group_name_H-M   'P 1'
#
loop_
_entity.id
_entity.type
_entity.pdbx_description
1 polymer ?
#
loop_
_entity_poly.entity_id
_entity_poly.type
_entity_poly.pdbx_seq_one_letter_code
_entity_poly.pdbx_strand_id
1 'polypeptide(L)'
;MRCIKVYKNENSDDHVEVPLHHQFYFYHYIPYVLMSDLTNVNINAMGLFLLNEQGRKFTHSRYNERIYLNQYDNIPVEDGYYILNCSSDRSKRGVQSGPNWM
;
A
#
# COMPACT_ATOMS: atom_id res chain seq x y z
N MET A 1 1.71 -1.66 -20.52
CA MET A 1 0.94 -1.82 -19.27
C MET A 1 1.75 -1.16 -18.17
N ARG A 2 1.18 -0.25 -17.38
CA ARG A 2 1.93 0.41 -16.30
C ARG A 2 1.82 -0.43 -15.03
N CYS A 3 2.88 -0.48 -14.23
CA CYS A 3 2.97 -1.26 -13.01
C CYS A 3 3.61 -0.43 -11.90
N ILE A 4 3.33 -0.76 -10.65
CA ILE A 4 4.07 -0.27 -9.49
C ILE A 4 4.98 -1.37 -8.96
N LYS A 5 6.07 -0.98 -8.30
CA LYS A 5 6.96 -1.92 -7.60
C LYS A 5 6.46 -2.11 -6.18
N VAL A 6 6.10 -3.34 -5.84
CA VAL A 6 5.67 -3.71 -4.49
C VAL A 6 6.73 -4.60 -3.85
N TYR A 7 7.27 -4.14 -2.74
CA TYR A 7 8.28 -4.80 -1.94
C TYR A 7 7.61 -5.62 -0.83
N LYS A 8 8.13 -6.82 -0.58
CA LYS A 8 7.59 -7.69 0.48
C LYS A 8 7.87 -7.14 1.87
N ASN A 9 9.03 -6.50 2.07
CA ASN A 9 9.50 -5.93 3.32
C ASN A 9 10.35 -4.68 3.04
N GLU A 10 10.55 -3.83 4.04
CA GLU A 10 11.39 -2.60 3.96
C GLU A 10 12.86 -2.85 3.63
N ASN A 11 13.37 -4.03 4.00
CA ASN A 11 14.79 -4.37 3.87
C ASN A 11 15.06 -5.30 2.68
N SER A 12 14.06 -5.52 1.82
CA SER A 12 14.16 -6.42 0.70
C SER A 12 14.30 -5.60 -0.57
N ASP A 13 15.34 -5.86 -1.35
CA ASP A 13 15.48 -5.31 -2.71
C ASP A 13 14.59 -6.05 -3.72
N ASP A 14 14.05 -7.21 -3.32
CA ASP A 14 13.13 -8.00 -4.12
C ASP A 14 11.76 -7.31 -4.17
N HIS A 15 11.36 -6.96 -5.38
CA HIS A 15 10.05 -6.40 -5.68
C HIS A 15 9.30 -7.26 -6.69
N VAL A 16 7.98 -7.13 -6.65
CA VAL A 16 7.08 -7.67 -7.66
C VAL A 16 6.37 -6.50 -8.33
N GLU A 17 6.30 -6.55 -9.65
CA GLU A 17 5.53 -5.58 -10.42
C GLU A 17 4.03 -5.91 -10.33
N VAL A 18 3.25 -4.95 -9.85
CA VAL A 18 1.80 -5.07 -9.73
C VAL A 18 1.13 -4.15 -10.74
N PRO A 19 0.15 -4.64 -11.53
CA PRO A 19 -0.58 -3.84 -12.48
C PRO A 19 -1.17 -2.56 -11.88
N LEU A 20 -0.90 -1.43 -12.52
CA LEU A 20 -1.49 -0.15 -12.17
C LEU A 20 -2.71 0.12 -13.06
N HIS A 21 -3.87 0.28 -12.41
CA HIS A 21 -5.13 0.59 -13.06
C HIS A 21 -5.48 2.06 -12.86
N HIS A 22 -6.34 2.59 -13.74
CA HIS A 22 -6.81 3.96 -13.65
C HIS A 22 -8.32 4.00 -13.74
N GLN A 23 -8.95 4.74 -12.84
CA GLN A 23 -10.37 5.04 -12.89
C GLN A 23 -10.52 6.50 -13.31
N PHE A 24 -11.26 6.73 -14.39
CA PHE A 24 -11.59 8.08 -14.82
C PHE A 24 -12.79 8.61 -14.01
N TYR A 25 -12.60 9.72 -13.30
CA TYR A 25 -13.63 10.37 -12.49
C TYR A 25 -13.42 11.88 -12.48
N PHE A 26 -14.47 12.65 -12.78
CA PHE A 26 -14.44 14.13 -12.89
C PHE A 26 -13.21 14.67 -13.64
N TYR A 27 -12.94 14.19 -14.85
CA TYR A 27 -11.80 14.63 -15.68
C TYR A 27 -10.40 14.32 -15.10
N HIS A 28 -10.32 13.52 -14.04
CA HIS A 28 -9.07 13.06 -13.45
C HIS A 28 -8.93 11.54 -13.57
N TYR A 29 -7.71 11.09 -13.88
CA TYR A 29 -7.35 9.68 -13.77
C TYR A 29 -6.87 9.41 -12.35
N ILE A 30 -7.62 8.58 -11.63
CA ILE A 30 -7.30 8.17 -10.27
C ILE A 30 -6.60 6.80 -10.35
N PRO A 31 -5.32 6.71 -9.97
CA PRO A 31 -4.59 5.45 -10.00
C PRO A 31 -5.02 4.54 -8.84
N TYR A 32 -5.13 3.26 -9.12
CA TYR A 32 -5.45 2.24 -8.11
C TYR A 32 -4.85 0.89 -8.47
N VAL A 33 -4.71 0.04 -7.46
CA VAL A 33 -4.41 -1.39 -7.64
C VAL A 33 -5.55 -2.25 -7.15
N LEU A 34 -5.70 -3.43 -7.72
CA LEU A 34 -6.70 -4.39 -7.26
C LEU A 34 -6.15 -5.22 -6.12
N MET A 35 -7.02 -5.53 -5.16
CA MET A 35 -6.70 -6.44 -4.07
C MET A 35 -6.32 -7.83 -4.59
N SER A 36 -6.98 -8.29 -5.66
CA SER A 36 -6.68 -9.56 -6.32
C SER A 36 -5.23 -9.66 -6.77
N ASP A 37 -4.70 -8.56 -7.32
CA ASP A 37 -3.33 -8.50 -7.83
C ASP A 37 -2.33 -8.62 -6.68
N LEU A 38 -2.62 -7.99 -5.53
CA LEU A 38 -1.82 -8.13 -4.32
C LEU A 38 -1.92 -9.52 -3.70
N THR A 39 -3.11 -10.14 -3.70
CA THR A 39 -3.28 -11.49 -3.17
C THR A 39 -2.58 -12.55 -4.02
N ASN A 40 -2.39 -12.29 -5.32
CA ASN A 40 -1.57 -13.14 -6.19
C ASN A 40 -0.08 -13.06 -5.81
N VAL A 41 0.39 -11.91 -5.32
CA VAL A 41 1.75 -11.76 -4.78
C VAL A 41 1.87 -12.43 -3.41
N ASN A 42 0.88 -12.25 -2.55
CA ASN A 42 0.82 -12.87 -1.23
C ASN A 42 -0.63 -12.96 -0.74
N ILE A 43 -1.11 -14.17 -0.48
CA ILE A 43 -2.48 -14.45 -0.04
C ILE A 43 -2.90 -13.70 1.24
N ASN A 44 -1.93 -13.31 2.08
CA ASN A 44 -2.16 -12.58 3.32
C ASN A 44 -2.12 -11.05 3.16
N ALA A 45 -2.01 -10.54 1.93
CA ALA A 45 -2.04 -9.12 1.65
C ALA A 45 -3.35 -8.50 2.16
N MET A 46 -3.24 -7.39 2.87
CA MET A 46 -4.36 -6.60 3.40
C MET A 46 -4.41 -5.18 2.80
N GLY A 47 -3.31 -4.73 2.19
CA GLY A 47 -3.20 -3.44 1.55
C GLY A 47 -1.75 -3.10 1.19
N LEU A 48 -1.50 -1.82 1.00
CA LEU A 48 -0.17 -1.26 0.73
C LEU A 48 0.14 -0.11 1.66
N PHE A 49 1.41 0.04 2.00
CA PHE A 49 1.97 1.25 2.54
C PHE A 49 2.87 1.90 1.49
N LEU A 50 2.83 3.22 1.38
CA LEU A 50 3.89 3.98 0.70
C LEU A 50 4.91 4.41 1.74
N LEU A 51 6.19 4.13 1.50
CA LEU A 51 7.29 4.68 2.30
C LEU A 51 7.81 5.95 1.63
N ASN A 52 7.95 7.03 2.38
CA ASN A 52 8.68 8.20 1.90
C ASN A 52 10.19 8.09 2.18
N GLU A 53 10.97 9.04 1.66
CA GLU A 53 12.42 9.10 1.86
C GLU A 53 12.85 9.20 3.34
N GLN A 54 11.95 9.68 4.20
CA GLN A 54 12.16 9.78 5.65
C GLN A 54 11.77 8.50 6.42
N GLY A 55 11.37 7.43 5.72
CA GLY A 55 10.93 6.17 6.32
C GLY A 55 9.51 6.21 6.92
N ARG A 56 8.72 7.26 6.64
CA ARG A 56 7.33 7.35 7.11
C ARG A 56 6.42 6.53 6.20
N LYS A 57 5.51 5.79 6.82
CA LYS A 57 4.51 4.97 6.14
C LYS A 57 3.20 5.71 5.96
N PHE A 58 2.72 5.79 4.73
CA PHE A 58 1.41 6.30 4.38
C PHE A 58 0.49 5.15 4.01
N THR A 59 -0.75 5.20 4.49
CA THR A 59 -1.77 4.20 4.17
C THR A 59 -2.61 4.68 3.01
N HIS A 60 -3.03 3.72 2.19
CA HIS A 60 -3.93 3.97 1.08
C HIS A 60 -5.37 3.62 1.44
N SER A 61 -6.31 4.40 0.89
CA SER A 61 -7.73 4.14 1.05
C SER A 61 -8.13 2.90 0.27
N ARG A 62 -8.83 1.98 0.94
CA ARG A 62 -9.40 0.78 0.31
C ARG A 62 -10.92 0.92 0.19
N TYR A 63 -11.43 0.69 -1.01
CA TYR A 63 -12.87 0.68 -1.28
C TYR A 63 -13.20 -0.27 -2.45
N ASN A 64 -14.21 -1.13 -2.30
CA ASN A 64 -14.63 -2.12 -3.31
C ASN A 64 -13.46 -2.87 -3.96
N GLU A 65 -12.59 -3.49 -3.14
CA GLU A 65 -11.42 -4.26 -3.59
C GLU A 65 -10.36 -3.46 -4.36
N ARG A 66 -10.47 -2.13 -4.39
CA ARG A 66 -9.48 -1.22 -4.96
C ARG A 66 -8.71 -0.54 -3.85
N ILE A 67 -7.41 -0.38 -4.05
CA ILE A 67 -6.54 0.41 -3.19
C ILE A 67 -6.13 1.62 -4.00
N TYR A 68 -6.64 2.79 -3.61
CA TYR A 68 -6.41 4.04 -4.32
C TYR A 68 -5.05 4.61 -3.93
N LEU A 69 -4.21 4.81 -4.95
CA LEU A 69 -2.87 5.34 -4.76
C LEU A 69 -2.94 6.86 -4.81
N ASN A 70 -2.71 7.50 -3.68
CA ASN A 70 -2.58 8.94 -3.63
C ASN A 70 -1.13 9.31 -3.93
N GLN A 71 -0.95 10.39 -4.68
CA GLN A 71 0.36 11.05 -4.74
C GLN A 71 0.64 11.68 -3.38
N TYR A 72 1.77 11.32 -2.79
CA TYR A 72 2.30 11.98 -1.60
C TYR A 72 3.60 12.67 -1.99
N ASP A 73 3.82 13.88 -1.47
CA ASP A 73 5.07 14.63 -1.64
C ASP A 73 5.51 14.82 -3.11
N ASN A 74 4.56 14.94 -4.04
CA ASN A 74 4.80 15.03 -5.49
C ASN A 74 5.55 13.83 -6.12
N ILE A 75 5.65 12.71 -5.41
CA ILE A 75 6.23 11.49 -5.96
C ILE A 75 5.23 10.89 -6.96
N PRO A 76 5.62 10.67 -8.23
CA PRO A 76 4.79 9.95 -9.18
C PRO A 76 4.43 8.57 -8.60
N VAL A 77 3.18 8.16 -8.78
CA VAL A 77 2.68 6.88 -8.24
C VAL A 77 3.49 5.69 -8.72
N GLU A 78 4.11 5.77 -9.90
CA GLU A 78 4.93 4.69 -10.48
C GLU A 78 6.29 4.56 -9.78
N ASP A 79 6.79 5.65 -9.18
CA ASP A 79 8.10 5.73 -8.55
C ASP A 79 8.04 5.57 -7.02
N GLY A 80 6.83 5.37 -6.48
CA GLY A 80 6.62 5.18 -5.05
C GLY A 80 7.22 3.85 -4.55
N TYR A 81 7.78 3.88 -3.34
CA TYR A 81 8.25 2.67 -2.66
C TYR A 81 7.09 2.02 -1.88
N TYR A 82 6.39 1.08 -2.52
CA TYR A 82 5.22 0.43 -1.92
C TYR A 82 5.61 -0.85 -1.18
N ILE A 83 5.22 -0.94 0.08
CA ILE A 83 5.44 -2.14 0.91
C ILE A 83 4.10 -2.84 1.12
N LEU A 84 4.11 -4.15 0.93
CA LEU A 84 2.94 -4.98 1.17
C LEU A 84 2.56 -4.99 2.65
N ASN A 85 1.31 -4.68 2.97
CA ASN A 85 0.80 -4.80 4.33
C ASN A 85 0.16 -6.18 4.53
N CYS A 86 0.74 -7.03 5.38
CA CYS A 86 0.22 -8.39 5.64
C CYS A 86 -0.43 -8.52 7.01
N SER A 87 -1.41 -9.42 7.14
CA SER A 87 -2.13 -9.67 8.40
C SER A 87 -1.22 -10.08 9.58
N SER A 88 -0.08 -10.73 9.29
CA SER A 88 0.92 -11.15 10.29
C SER A 88 1.60 -9.97 11.01
N ASP A 89 1.64 -8.78 10.41
CA ASP A 89 2.28 -7.60 11.00
C ASP A 89 1.44 -6.95 12.11
N ARG A 90 0.16 -7.30 12.26
CA ARG A 90 -0.66 -6.84 13.40
C ARG A 90 -0.20 -7.43 14.73
N SER A 91 0.47 -8.58 14.74
CA SER A 91 0.93 -9.22 15.97
C SER A 91 2.00 -8.43 16.73
N LYS A 92 2.68 -7.48 16.07
CA LYS A 92 3.65 -6.56 16.72
C LYS A 92 3.05 -5.28 17.26
N ARG A 93 1.75 -5.00 17.02
CA ARG A 93 1.00 -3.97 17.76
C ARG A 93 0.18 -4.61 18.87
N GLY A 94 0.86 -5.37 19.73
CA GLY A 94 0.30 -5.81 21.01
C GLY A 94 0.23 -4.62 21.97
N VAL A 95 -0.99 -4.19 22.28
CA VAL A 95 -1.40 -3.58 23.56
C VAL A 95 -0.59 -2.35 24.01
N GLN A 96 -0.91 -1.17 23.48
CA GLN A 96 -0.88 0.02 24.34
C GLN A 96 -2.15 -0.02 25.19
N SER A 97 -2.00 -0.51 26.42
CA SER A 97 -2.96 -0.28 27.50
C SER A 97 -3.25 1.22 27.57
N GLY A 98 -4.46 1.62 27.18
CA GLY A 98 -4.97 2.94 27.50
C GLY A 98 -4.97 3.16 29.02
N PRO A 99 -4.92 4.41 29.49
CA PRO A 99 -4.89 4.67 30.93
C PRO A 99 -6.13 4.08 31.59
N ASN A 100 -5.93 3.29 32.65
CA ASN A 100 -6.99 2.93 33.58
C ASN A 100 -7.47 4.21 34.24
N TRP A 101 -8.70 4.63 33.94
CA TRP A 101 -9.39 5.64 34.73
C TRP A 101 -10.03 4.87 35.89
N MET A 102 -9.33 4.86 37.02
CA MET A 102 -9.90 4.58 38.35
C MET A 102 -10.24 5.91 39.01
#